data_AF-A0AAV6D2U7-F1
#
_entry.id   AF-A0AAV6D2U7-F1
#
_cell.length_a   1.000
_cell.length_b   1.000
_cell.length_c   1.000
_cell.angle_alpha   90.00
_cell.angle_beta   90.00
_cell.angle_gamma   90.00
#
_symmetry.space_group_name_H-M   'P 1'
#
loop_
_entity.id
_entity.type
_entity.pdbx_description
1 polymer ?
#
loop_
_entity_poly.entity_id
_entity_poly.type
_entity_poly.pdbx_seq_one_letter_code
_entity_poly.pdbx_strand_id
1 'polypeptide(L)'
;MSDAGVKTVDRADAFGQVESHGIDAIPDAERHGTPRELAFLWAGAFVNYASLFTASLLTTYYGLGVWDGLAATTLGTIAAAVILGLLSNTGPRSGLPQIVFTRGIFGRRGSYVGAALTLFLAVGWFAVDCVIAAQA
;
A
#
# COMPACT_ATOMS: atom_id res chain seq x y z
N MET A 1 47.59 -0.71 12.68
CA MET A 1 47.19 -0.74 11.26
C MET A 1 45.68 -0.91 11.25
N SER A 2 44.98 0.10 10.74
CA SER A 2 43.62 0.49 11.13
C SER A 2 42.52 -0.50 10.73
N ASP A 3 41.66 -0.83 11.70
CA ASP A 3 40.27 -1.23 11.52
C ASP A 3 39.52 -0.11 10.79
N ALA A 4 38.96 -0.38 9.60
CA ALA A 4 38.05 0.53 8.89
C ALA A 4 37.36 -0.17 7.70
N GLY A 5 36.60 -1.23 7.98
CA GLY A 5 35.84 -1.98 6.96
C GLY A 5 34.33 -1.77 6.98
N VAL A 6 33.82 -0.85 7.81
CA VAL A 6 32.38 -0.63 7.98
C VAL A 6 32.11 0.87 7.90
N LYS A 7 31.42 1.32 6.83
CA LYS A 7 30.56 2.53 6.68
C LYS A 7 30.57 3.07 5.24
N THR A 8 29.77 2.46 4.35
CA THR A 8 29.37 3.07 3.07
C THR A 8 27.90 2.79 2.74
N VAL A 9 27.01 2.89 3.74
CA VAL A 9 25.55 2.76 3.51
C VAL A 9 24.83 4.12 3.52
N ASP A 10 25.48 5.22 3.88
CA ASP A 10 24.72 6.32 4.51
C ASP A 10 24.83 7.68 3.81
N ARG A 11 24.47 7.79 2.52
CA ARG A 11 24.35 9.13 1.91
C ARG A 11 23.22 9.32 0.89
N ALA A 12 22.70 8.26 0.28
CA ALA A 12 21.63 8.38 -0.72
C ALA A 12 20.23 8.62 -0.10
N ASP A 13 19.95 8.02 1.06
CA ASP A 13 18.64 8.14 1.75
C ASP A 13 18.58 9.25 2.82
N ALA A 14 19.59 10.14 2.83
CA ALA A 14 19.61 11.26 3.77
C ALA A 14 18.53 12.29 3.42
N PHE A 15 17.92 12.90 4.45
CA PHE A 15 16.91 13.93 4.30
C PHE A 15 17.37 15.05 3.34
N GLY A 16 16.66 15.23 2.22
CA GLY A 16 16.97 16.22 1.18
C GLY A 16 17.76 15.69 -0.03
N GLN A 17 18.09 14.40 -0.08
CA GLN A 17 18.65 13.76 -1.28
C GLN A 17 17.55 13.27 -2.22
N VAL A 18 17.85 13.28 -3.52
CA VAL A 18 16.94 12.81 -4.56
C VAL A 18 17.09 11.30 -4.69
N GLU A 19 15.99 10.58 -4.52
CA GLU A 19 15.93 9.13 -4.70
C GLU A 19 16.35 8.75 -6.13
N SER A 20 17.31 7.84 -6.24
CA SER A 20 17.94 7.46 -7.52
C SER A 20 17.46 6.13 -8.09
N HIS A 21 16.78 5.30 -7.29
CA HIS A 21 16.39 3.93 -7.67
C HIS A 21 15.14 3.83 -8.55
N GLY A 22 14.33 4.90 -8.66
CA GLY A 22 13.26 5.02 -9.65
C GLY A 22 12.38 3.77 -9.83
N ILE A 23 12.60 3.03 -10.92
CA ILE A 23 11.87 1.79 -11.26
C ILE A 23 12.69 0.51 -11.09
N ASP A 24 13.96 0.64 -10.73
CA ASP A 24 14.91 -0.45 -10.61
C ASP A 24 14.71 -1.21 -9.29
N ALA A 25 15.25 -2.42 -9.23
CA ALA A 25 15.14 -3.25 -8.04
C ALA A 25 16.01 -2.69 -6.90
N ILE A 26 15.43 -2.61 -5.70
CA ILE A 26 16.16 -2.17 -4.50
C ILE A 26 17.13 -3.30 -4.05
N PRO A 27 18.44 -3.03 -3.91
CA PRO A 27 19.43 -3.99 -3.40
C PRO A 27 19.11 -4.48 -1.99
N ASP A 28 19.49 -5.72 -1.65
CA ASP A 28 19.18 -6.32 -0.34
C ASP A 28 19.74 -5.52 0.85
N ALA A 29 20.87 -4.82 0.65
CA ALA A 29 21.52 -4.01 1.69
C ALA A 29 20.76 -2.71 2.04
N GLU A 30 19.88 -2.25 1.16
CA GLU A 30 19.07 -1.03 1.31
C GLU A 30 17.63 -1.37 1.75
N ARG A 31 17.33 -2.64 2.03
CA ARG A 31 16.01 -3.07 2.53
C ARG A 31 15.97 -2.99 4.06
N HIS A 32 15.57 -1.85 4.58
CA HIS A 32 15.46 -1.59 6.03
C HIS A 32 14.03 -1.63 6.59
N GLY A 33 13.00 -1.83 5.74
CA GLY A 33 11.60 -1.83 6.18
C GLY A 33 11.23 -3.07 7.01
N THR A 34 10.63 -2.86 8.18
CA THR A 34 10.11 -3.95 9.02
C THR A 34 8.63 -4.25 8.74
N PRO A 35 8.16 -5.51 8.91
CA PRO A 35 6.75 -5.84 8.71
C PRO A 35 5.77 -5.07 9.62
N ARG A 36 6.24 -4.62 10.79
CA ARG A 36 5.44 -3.82 11.72
C ARG A 36 5.24 -2.39 11.21
N GLU A 37 6.29 -1.77 10.67
CA GLU A 37 6.17 -0.45 10.02
C GLU A 37 5.23 -0.50 8.83
N LEU A 38 5.30 -1.56 8.02
CA LEU A 38 4.37 -1.79 6.93
C LEU A 38 2.92 -1.94 7.43
N ALA A 39 2.71 -2.67 8.52
CA ALA A 39 1.39 -2.82 9.12
C ALA A 39 0.82 -1.49 9.64
N PHE A 40 1.64 -0.67 10.30
CA PHE A 40 1.21 0.66 10.75
C PHE A 40 0.96 1.63 9.60
N LEU A 41 1.79 1.59 8.55
CA LEU A 41 1.61 2.39 7.34
C LEU A 41 0.25 2.08 6.68
N TRP A 42 -0.06 0.79 6.53
CA TRP A 42 -1.34 0.35 5.98
C TRP A 42 -2.52 0.62 6.92
N ALA A 43 -2.35 0.43 8.23
CA ALA A 43 -3.38 0.77 9.20
C ALA A 43 -3.73 2.26 9.13
N GLY A 44 -2.73 3.15 9.05
CA GLY A 44 -2.96 4.58 8.87
C GLY A 44 -3.67 4.92 7.56
N ALA A 45 -3.26 4.31 6.45
CA ALA A 45 -3.86 4.54 5.13
C ALA A 45 -5.33 4.07 5.03
N PHE A 46 -5.71 3.01 5.75
CA PHE A 46 -7.08 2.49 5.75
C PHE A 46 -7.98 3.07 6.85
N VAL A 47 -7.45 3.89 7.75
CA VAL A 47 -8.27 4.75 8.61
C VAL A 47 -8.75 5.93 7.77
N ASN A 48 -9.70 5.66 6.88
CA ASN A 48 -10.30 6.65 6.02
C ASN A 48 -11.82 6.66 6.18
N TYR A 49 -12.42 7.78 5.82
CA TYR A 49 -13.86 8.03 5.96
C TYR A 49 -14.70 7.02 5.18
N ALA A 50 -14.18 6.44 4.09
CA ALA A 50 -14.87 5.41 3.32
C ALA A 50 -15.24 4.18 4.16
N SER A 51 -14.38 3.80 5.11
CA SER A 51 -14.65 2.69 6.03
C SER A 51 -15.82 3.00 6.96
N LEU A 52 -15.89 4.24 7.46
CA LEU A 52 -17.01 4.72 8.29
C LEU A 52 -18.31 4.82 7.48
N PHE A 53 -18.22 5.32 6.25
CA PHE A 53 -19.35 5.41 5.33
C PHE A 53 -19.91 4.03 5.02
N THR A 54 -19.04 3.05 4.75
CA THR A 54 -19.43 1.65 4.54
C THR A 54 -20.15 1.08 5.77
N ALA A 55 -19.59 1.25 6.97
CA ALA A 55 -20.23 0.79 8.21
C ALA A 55 -21.63 1.41 8.40
N SER A 56 -21.78 2.71 8.13
CA SER A 56 -23.05 3.44 8.17
C SER A 56 -24.09 2.90 7.17
N LEU A 57 -23.65 2.53 5.97
CA LEU A 57 -24.53 1.90 4.97
C LEU A 57 -25.02 0.53 5.44
N LEU A 58 -24.16 -0.29 6.07
CA LEU A 58 -24.57 -1.59 6.61
C LEU A 58 -25.66 -1.45 7.68
N THR A 59 -25.55 -0.45 8.57
CA THR A 59 -26.54 -0.26 9.64
C THR A 59 -27.84 0.36 9.12
N THR A 60 -27.74 1.32 8.20
CA THR A 60 -28.90 2.10 7.73
C THR A 60 -29.74 1.34 6.70
N TYR A 61 -29.10 0.60 5.78
CA TYR A 61 -29.80 -0.07 4.68
C TYR A 61 -30.04 -1.56 4.91
N TYR A 62 -29.16 -2.25 5.66
CA TYR A 62 -29.30 -3.69 5.91
C TYR A 62 -29.93 -4.01 7.28
N GLY A 63 -30.29 -2.99 8.06
CA GLY A 63 -30.99 -3.15 9.33
C GLY A 63 -30.16 -3.82 10.44
N LEU A 64 -28.83 -3.91 10.27
CA LEU A 64 -27.93 -4.40 11.31
C LEU A 64 -27.84 -3.36 12.43
N GLY A 65 -27.80 -3.83 13.68
CA GLY A 65 -27.49 -2.96 14.82
C GLY A 65 -26.12 -2.31 14.64
N VAL A 66 -25.92 -1.14 15.25
CA VAL A 66 -24.65 -0.38 15.15
C VAL A 66 -23.43 -1.25 15.50
N TRP A 67 -23.58 -2.11 16.50
CA TRP A 67 -22.55 -3.05 16.94
C TRP A 67 -22.29 -4.18 15.94
N ASP A 68 -23.33 -4.71 15.29
CA ASP A 68 -23.19 -5.78 14.29
C ASP A 68 -22.56 -5.24 13.01
N GLY A 69 -22.95 -4.04 12.57
CA GLY A 69 -22.35 -3.38 11.41
C GLY A 69 -20.88 -3.05 11.63
N LEU A 70 -20.53 -2.58 12.84
CA LEU A 70 -19.15 -2.36 13.23
C LEU A 70 -18.36 -3.67 13.26
N ALA A 71 -18.88 -4.71 13.90
CA ALA A 71 -18.24 -6.01 13.97
C ALA A 71 -18.03 -6.63 12.58
N ALA A 72 -19.04 -6.59 11.71
CA ALA A 72 -18.95 -7.07 10.33
C ALA A 72 -17.88 -6.32 9.53
N THR A 73 -17.83 -4.99 9.66
CA THR A 73 -16.83 -4.15 8.99
C THR A 73 -15.43 -4.45 9.51
N THR A 74 -15.23 -4.53 10.83
CA THR A 74 -13.94 -4.87 11.44
C THR A 74 -13.46 -6.26 11.00
N LEU A 75 -14.35 -7.26 11.00
CA LEU A 75 -14.01 -8.62 10.55
C LEU A 75 -13.64 -8.64 9.06
N GLY A 76 -14.39 -7.91 8.22
CA GLY A 76 -14.08 -7.76 6.79
C GLY A 76 -12.72 -7.11 6.58
N THR A 77 -12.42 -6.04 7.29
CA THR A 77 -11.12 -5.36 7.21
C THR A 77 -9.98 -6.25 7.68
N ILE A 78 -10.14 -7.01 8.77
CA ILE A 78 -9.12 -7.95 9.24
C ILE A 78 -8.89 -9.05 8.20
N ALA A 79 -9.95 -9.62 7.64
CA ALA A 79 -9.85 -10.64 6.59
C ALA A 79 -9.12 -10.11 5.35
N ALA A 80 -9.46 -8.89 4.91
CA ALA A 80 -8.79 -8.22 3.81
C ALA A 80 -7.31 -7.94 4.13
N ALA A 81 -7.00 -7.49 5.35
CA ALA A 81 -5.64 -7.23 5.79
C ALA A 81 -4.77 -8.50 5.80
N VAL A 82 -5.33 -9.66 6.17
CA VAL A 82 -4.63 -10.94 6.11
C VAL A 82 -4.29 -11.30 4.66
N ILE A 83 -5.25 -11.18 3.74
CA ILE A 83 -5.02 -11.46 2.31
C ILE A 83 -3.96 -10.50 1.75
N LEU A 84 -4.06 -9.22 2.09
CA LEU A 84 -3.09 -8.21 1.66
C LEU A 84 -1.70 -8.48 2.25
N GLY A 85 -1.61 -8.92 3.50
CA GLY A 85 -0.36 -9.30 4.16
C GLY A 85 0.32 -10.49 3.47
N LEU A 86 -0.46 -11.51 3.10
CA LEU A 86 0.02 -12.64 2.31
C LEU A 86 0.54 -12.19 0.94
N LEU A 87 -0.18 -11.27 0.28
CA LEU A 87 0.24 -10.72 -1.01
C LEU A 87 1.48 -9.84 -0.88
N SER A 88 1.61 -9.10 0.23
CA SER A 88 2.75 -8.24 0.53
C SER A 88 4.07 -9.01 0.63
N ASN A 89 4.04 -10.30 0.98
CA ASN A 89 5.24 -11.15 0.97
C ASN A 89 5.89 -11.29 -0.43
N THR A 90 5.15 -11.01 -1.51
CA THR A 90 5.70 -11.01 -2.88
C THR A 90 6.51 -9.75 -3.20
N GLY A 91 6.33 -8.65 -2.45
CA GLY A 91 7.04 -7.39 -2.61
C GLY A 91 8.53 -7.50 -2.24
N PRO A 92 8.88 -7.90 -0.99
CA PRO A 92 10.28 -8.05 -0.55
C PRO A 92 11.07 -9.06 -1.38
N ARG A 93 10.41 -10.06 -1.97
CA ARG A 93 11.06 -11.08 -2.80
C ARG A 93 11.36 -10.61 -4.22
N SER A 94 10.53 -9.75 -4.78
CA SER A 94 10.74 -9.23 -6.14
C SER A 94 11.61 -7.98 -6.14
N GLY A 95 11.61 -7.20 -5.06
CA GLY A 95 12.39 -5.95 -4.94
C GLY A 95 12.00 -4.88 -5.97
N LEU A 96 10.99 -5.14 -6.78
CA LEU A 96 10.55 -4.34 -7.91
C LEU A 96 9.23 -3.65 -7.57
N PRO A 97 8.99 -2.44 -8.11
CA PRO A 97 7.68 -1.82 -8.06
C PRO A 97 6.64 -2.76 -8.68
N GLN A 98 5.46 -2.87 -8.06
CA GLN A 98 4.41 -3.80 -8.50
C GLN A 98 4.05 -3.62 -9.99
N ILE A 99 4.07 -2.39 -10.51
CA ILE A 99 3.84 -2.07 -11.93
C ILE A 99 4.94 -2.68 -12.82
N VAL A 100 6.21 -2.64 -12.41
CA VAL A 100 7.32 -3.26 -13.14
C VAL A 100 7.24 -4.77 -13.06
N PHE A 101 6.86 -5.32 -11.91
CA PHE A 101 6.64 -6.75 -11.72
C PHE A 101 5.56 -7.31 -12.67
N THR A 102 4.47 -6.57 -12.93
CA THR A 102 3.43 -7.01 -13.89
C THR A 102 3.94 -7.19 -15.32
N ARG A 103 5.07 -6.54 -15.70
CA ARG A 103 5.72 -6.74 -17.00
C ARG A 103 6.31 -8.14 -17.15
N GLY A 104 6.74 -8.76 -16.05
CA GLY A 104 7.27 -10.12 -16.05
C GLY A 104 6.19 -11.18 -16.27
N ILE A 105 4.97 -10.94 -15.79
CA ILE A 105 3.85 -11.90 -15.88
C ILE A 105 3.07 -11.75 -17.19
N PHE A 106 2.71 -10.52 -17.56
CA PHE A 106 1.83 -10.24 -18.71
C PHE A 106 2.58 -9.80 -19.97
N GLY A 107 3.91 -9.70 -19.90
CA GLY A 107 4.74 -9.11 -20.95
C GLY A 107 4.56 -7.59 -21.06
N ARG A 108 5.42 -6.95 -21.88
CA ARG A 108 5.49 -5.49 -22.01
C ARG A 108 4.20 -4.86 -22.54
N ARG A 109 3.44 -5.57 -23.39
CA ARG A 109 2.18 -5.07 -23.96
C ARG A 109 1.01 -5.26 -22.99
N GLY A 110 0.93 -6.39 -22.30
CA GLY A 110 -0.11 -6.68 -21.32
C GLY A 110 -0.02 -5.80 -20.07
N SER A 111 1.20 -5.42 -19.65
CA SER A 111 1.39 -4.53 -18.51
C SER A 111 0.79 -3.14 -18.68
N TYR A 112 0.61 -2.64 -19.92
CA TYR A 112 -0.03 -1.34 -20.14
C TYR A 112 -1.49 -1.35 -19.71
N VAL A 113 -2.19 -2.47 -19.89
CA VAL A 113 -3.58 -2.61 -19.44
C VAL A 113 -3.65 -2.58 -17.92
N GLY A 114 -2.78 -3.33 -17.24
CA GLY A 114 -2.67 -3.32 -15.78
C GLY A 114 -2.31 -1.93 -15.23
N ALA A 115 -1.36 -1.24 -15.87
CA ALA A 115 -0.97 0.11 -15.49
C ALA A 115 -2.12 1.13 -15.72
N ALA A 116 -2.83 1.03 -16.84
CA ALA A 116 -3.98 1.90 -17.13
C ALA A 116 -5.12 1.71 -16.12
N LEU A 117 -5.45 0.45 -15.78
CA LEU A 117 -6.44 0.15 -14.74
C LEU A 117 -5.99 0.66 -13.37
N THR A 118 -4.71 0.51 -13.03
CA THR A 118 -4.17 1.03 -11.77
C THR A 118 -4.26 2.55 -11.70
N LEU A 119 -3.93 3.26 -12.79
CA LEU A 119 -4.09 4.70 -12.89
C LEU A 119 -5.55 5.13 -12.78
N PHE A 120 -6.46 4.40 -13.44
CA PHE A 120 -7.90 4.67 -13.36
C PHE A 120 -8.41 4.52 -11.93
N LEU A 121 -8.03 3.44 -11.22
CA LEU A 121 -8.37 3.26 -9.81
C LEU A 121 -7.80 4.38 -8.93
N ALA A 122 -6.55 4.79 -9.16
CA ALA A 122 -5.91 5.85 -8.39
C ALA A 122 -6.64 7.19 -8.55
N VAL A 123 -7.00 7.56 -9.79
CA VAL A 123 -7.79 8.78 -10.07
C VAL A 123 -9.19 8.68 -9.47
N GLY A 124 -9.82 7.51 -9.57
CA GLY A 124 -11.13 7.25 -8.99
C GLY A 124 -11.14 7.44 -7.47
N TRP A 125 -10.15 6.86 -6.77
CA TRP A 125 -10.02 7.05 -5.32
C TRP A 125 -9.75 8.50 -4.94
N PHE A 126 -8.82 9.15 -5.65
CA PHE A 126 -8.53 10.56 -5.42
C PHE A 126 -9.77 11.45 -5.54
N ALA A 127 -10.64 11.18 -6.51
CA ALA A 127 -11.90 11.90 -6.67
C ALA A 127 -12.85 11.66 -5.48
N VAL A 128 -12.98 10.43 -5.00
CA VAL A 128 -13.83 10.11 -3.84
C VAL A 128 -13.31 10.79 -2.58
N ASP A 129 -12.00 10.74 -2.34
CA ASP A 129 -11.38 11.39 -1.17
C ASP A 129 -11.57 12.91 -1.22
N CYS A 130 -11.44 13.54 -2.39
CA CYS A 130 -11.72 14.96 -2.58
C CYS A 130 -13.19 15.32 -2.31
N VAL A 131 -14.15 14.50 -2.78
CA VAL A 131 -15.57 14.73 -2.51
C VAL A 131 -15.86 14.63 -1.02
N ILE A 132 -15.35 13.59 -0.36
CA ILE A 132 -15.50 13.42 1.09
C ILE A 132 -14.90 14.62 1.84
N ALA A 133 -13.68 15.05 1.47
CA ALA A 133 -13.02 16.18 2.10
C ALA A 133 -13.78 17.50 1.91
N ALA A 134 -14.48 17.67 0.78
CA ALA A 134 -15.33 18.84 0.55
C ALA A 134 -16.65 18.80 1.34
N GLN A 135 -17.08 17.63 1.82
CA GLN A 135 -18.33 17.44 2.58
C GLN A 135 -18.10 17.33 4.10
N ALA A 136 -16.85 17.25 4.55
CA ALA A 136 -16.43 17.21 5.96
C ALA A 136 -16.23 18.61 6.53
#